data_AF-A0A4R5NC68-F1
#
_entry.id   AF-A0A4R5NC68-F1
#
_cell.length_a   1.000
_cell.length_b   1.000
_cell.length_c   1.000
_cell.angle_alpha   90.00
_cell.angle_beta   90.00
_cell.angle_gamma   90.00
#
_symmetry.space_group_name_H-M   'P 1'
#
loop_
_entity.id
_entity.type
_entity.pdbx_description
1 polymer ?
#
loop_
_entity_poly.entity_id
_entity_poly.type
_entity_poly.pdbx_seq_one_letter_code
_entity_poly.pdbx_strand_id
1 'polypeptide(L)'
;MDKANRLNQELIFLSNKNIFHVTDLVEEFHISKRTALRDISDLEQMGLSFYTENGRYGGYHLISKELLIPITFNLEEINAIFFALNALTSLSATPFAKSYKHIYDKLMATLPNINKMQSQSYKTQSTITRRLLSRHHNF
;
A
#
# COMPACT_ATOMS: atom_id res chain seq x y z
N MET A 1 -12.03 -3.14 -13.67
CA MET A 1 -11.06 -3.05 -12.56
C MET A 1 -10.84 -4.44 -11.99
N ASP A 2 -9.59 -4.83 -11.75
CA ASP A 2 -9.28 -6.10 -11.08
C ASP A 2 -9.80 -6.10 -9.63
N LYS A 3 -10.16 -7.27 -9.10
CA LYS A 3 -10.78 -7.40 -7.77
C LYS A 3 -9.84 -6.87 -6.67
N ALA A 4 -8.55 -7.19 -6.73
CA ALA A 4 -7.60 -6.77 -5.68
C ALA A 4 -7.45 -5.25 -5.63
N ASN A 5 -7.30 -4.61 -6.79
CA ASN A 5 -7.25 -3.15 -6.88
C ASN A 5 -8.55 -2.49 -6.39
N ARG A 6 -9.71 -3.10 -6.70
CA ARG A 6 -10.99 -2.60 -6.20
C ARG A 6 -11.07 -2.66 -4.68
N LEU A 7 -10.80 -3.82 -4.08
CA LEU A 7 -10.85 -4.00 -2.63
C LEU A 7 -9.90 -3.03 -1.90
N ASN A 8 -8.70 -2.80 -2.44
CA ASN A 8 -7.78 -1.81 -1.87
C ASN A 8 -8.35 -0.38 -1.92
N GLN A 9 -8.96 0.00 -3.03
CA GLN A 9 -9.59 1.33 -3.14
C GLN A 9 -10.82 1.46 -2.24
N GLU A 10 -11.66 0.43 -2.14
CA GLU A 10 -12.82 0.40 -1.24
C GLU A 10 -12.38 0.50 0.22
N LEU A 11 -11.31 -0.20 0.62
CA LEU A 11 -10.75 -0.10 1.97
C LEU A 11 -10.32 1.34 2.31
N ILE A 12 -9.63 2.01 1.39
CA ILE A 12 -9.20 3.42 1.55
C ILE A 12 -10.40 4.36 1.55
N PHE A 13 -11.40 4.10 0.71
CA PHE A 13 -12.62 4.91 0.66
C PHE A 13 -13.40 4.83 1.97
N LEU A 14 -13.49 3.63 2.56
CA LEU A 14 -14.19 3.41 3.82
C LEU A 14 -13.38 3.86 5.04
N SER A 15 -12.03 3.85 4.98
CA SER A 15 -11.16 4.20 6.13
C SER A 15 -11.44 5.53 6.79
N ASN A 16 -11.94 6.49 6.01
CA ASN A 16 -12.15 7.87 6.44
C ASN A 16 -13.61 8.14 6.83
N LYS A 17 -14.46 7.11 6.86
CA LYS A 17 -15.88 7.20 7.23
C LYS A 17 -16.10 6.63 8.63
N ASN A 18 -17.03 7.21 9.38
CA ASN A 18 -17.52 6.61 10.63
C ASN A 18 -18.67 5.61 10.37
N ILE A 19 -19.46 5.87 9.33
CA ILE A 19 -20.63 5.09 8.93
C ILE A 19 -20.63 5.03 7.40
N PHE A 20 -20.97 3.88 6.82
CA PHE A 20 -21.17 3.73 5.38
C PHE A 20 -22.38 2.84 5.06
N HIS A 21 -22.91 2.99 3.85
CA HIS A 21 -23.96 2.14 3.30
C HIS A 21 -23.46 1.36 2.08
N VAL A 22 -24.13 0.27 1.74
CA VAL A 22 -23.83 -0.51 0.52
C VAL A 22 -23.94 0.36 -0.75
N THR A 23 -24.88 1.31 -0.74
CA THR A 23 -25.09 2.26 -1.84
C THR A 23 -23.84 3.12 -2.09
N ASP A 24 -23.09 3.49 -1.05
CA ASP A 24 -21.85 4.26 -1.20
C ASP A 24 -20.87 3.53 -2.12
N LEU A 25 -20.71 2.21 -1.96
CA LEU A 25 -19.82 1.40 -2.79
C LEU A 25 -20.38 1.18 -4.20
N VAL A 26 -21.70 1.00 -4.32
CA VAL A 26 -22.37 0.83 -5.61
C VAL A 26 -22.22 2.08 -6.48
N GLU A 27 -22.39 3.25 -5.89
CA GLU A 27 -22.31 4.54 -6.58
C GLU A 27 -20.87 4.91 -6.93
N GLU A 28 -19.95 4.82 -5.95
CA GLU A 28 -18.54 5.20 -6.12
C GLU A 28 -17.79 4.27 -7.10
N PHE A 29 -18.00 2.97 -6.99
CA PHE A 29 -17.23 1.96 -7.76
C PHE A 29 -18.00 1.40 -8.96
N HIS A 30 -19.24 1.85 -9.18
CA HIS A 30 -20.12 1.40 -10.27
C HIS A 30 -20.29 -0.14 -10.32
N ILE A 31 -20.44 -0.76 -9.14
CA ILE A 31 -20.60 -2.21 -9.00
C ILE A 31 -22.02 -2.60 -8.60
N SER A 32 -22.40 -3.85 -8.85
CA SER A 32 -23.70 -4.34 -8.39
C SER A 32 -23.76 -4.40 -6.86
N LYS A 33 -24.97 -4.28 -6.28
CA LYS A 33 -25.21 -4.48 -4.85
C LYS A 33 -24.67 -5.83 -4.33
N ARG A 34 -24.80 -6.89 -5.14
CA ARG A 34 -24.26 -8.23 -4.82
C ARG A 34 -22.73 -8.21 -4.71
N THR A 35 -22.08 -7.49 -5.63
CA THR A 35 -20.61 -7.31 -5.61
C THR A 35 -20.19 -6.55 -4.37
N ALA A 36 -20.83 -5.40 -4.09
CA ALA A 36 -20.54 -4.59 -2.91
C ALA A 36 -20.69 -5.38 -1.60
N LEU A 37 -21.75 -6.16 -1.45
CA LEU A 37 -21.95 -7.01 -0.26
C LEU A 37 -20.88 -8.09 -0.11
N ARG A 38 -20.45 -8.71 -1.21
CA ARG A 38 -19.36 -9.69 -1.17
C ARG A 38 -18.05 -9.01 -0.80
N ASP A 39 -17.78 -7.85 -1.40
CA ASP A 39 -16.54 -7.13 -1.19
C ASP A 39 -16.47 -6.56 0.25
N ILE A 40 -17.59 -6.14 0.87
CA ILE A 40 -17.67 -5.84 2.32
C ILE A 40 -17.25 -7.03 3.18
N SER A 41 -17.66 -8.25 2.83
CA SER A 41 -17.25 -9.46 3.55
C SER A 41 -15.76 -9.77 3.36
N ASP A 42 -15.22 -9.53 2.16
CA ASP A 42 -13.79 -9.65 1.91
C ASP A 42 -12.99 -8.61 2.73
N LEU A 43 -13.49 -7.37 2.81
CA LEU A 43 -12.86 -6.29 3.60
C LEU A 43 -12.86 -6.58 5.10
N GLU A 44 -13.92 -7.18 5.62
CA GLU A 44 -13.97 -7.66 7.01
C GLU A 44 -12.86 -8.68 7.29
N GLN A 45 -12.67 -9.65 6.37
CA GLN A 45 -11.58 -10.63 6.47
C GLN A 45 -10.19 -9.99 6.35
N MET A 46 -10.09 -8.86 5.66
CA MET A 46 -8.86 -8.06 5.55
C MET A 46 -8.60 -7.16 6.78
N GLY A 47 -9.50 -7.17 7.77
CA GLY A 47 -9.32 -6.47 9.04
C GLY A 47 -10.17 -5.20 9.21
N LEU A 48 -11.07 -4.88 8.27
CA LEU A 48 -12.04 -3.81 8.46
C LEU A 48 -13.05 -4.21 9.54
N SER A 49 -12.96 -3.63 10.74
CA SER A 49 -13.87 -3.93 11.84
C SER A 49 -15.08 -3.01 11.84
N PHE A 50 -16.28 -3.58 11.81
CA PHE A 50 -17.54 -2.85 11.85
C PHE A 50 -18.64 -3.62 12.57
N TYR A 51 -19.71 -2.92 12.97
CA TYR A 51 -20.98 -3.55 13.34
C TYR A 51 -22.09 -3.04 12.42
N THR A 52 -23.15 -3.84 12.28
CA THR A 52 -24.32 -3.47 11.47
C THR A 52 -25.44 -3.00 12.38
N GLU A 53 -25.99 -1.82 12.09
CA GLU A 53 -27.22 -1.33 12.71
C GLU A 53 -28.40 -1.58 11.76
N ASN A 54 -29.44 -2.27 12.22
CA ASN A 54 -30.62 -2.58 11.41
C ASN A 54 -31.70 -1.49 11.57
N GLY A 55 -32.24 -0.96 10.47
CA GLY A 55 -33.33 0.00 10.50
C GLY A 55 -33.32 0.98 9.32
N ARG A 56 -34.28 1.91 9.29
CA ARG A 56 -34.43 2.92 8.21
C ARG A 56 -33.21 3.85 8.09
N TYR A 57 -32.48 4.04 9.18
CA TYR A 57 -31.22 4.80 9.25
C TYR A 57 -30.02 3.90 9.61
N GLY A 58 -30.20 2.59 9.49
CA GLY A 58 -29.16 1.61 9.78
C GLY A 58 -28.03 1.64 8.74
N GLY A 59 -26.85 1.17 9.12
CA GLY A 59 -25.67 1.18 8.27
C GLY A 59 -24.55 0.32 8.84
N TYR A 60 -23.40 0.36 8.18
CA TYR A 60 -22.18 -0.25 8.68
C TYR A 60 -21.40 0.80 9.48
N HIS A 61 -21.22 0.56 10.76
CA HIS A 61 -20.52 1.45 11.68
C HIS A 61 -19.11 0.94 11.89
N LEU A 62 -18.12 1.73 11.46
CA LEU A 62 -16.72 1.37 11.62
C LEU A 62 -16.31 1.50 13.09
N ILE A 63 -15.68 0.47 13.63
CA ILE A 63 -15.11 0.49 14.97
C ILE A 63 -13.75 1.18 14.85
N SER A 64 -13.75 2.49 15.06
CA SER A 64 -12.51 3.27 15.07
C SER A 64 -11.63 2.83 16.24
N LYS A 65 -10.56 2.11 15.93
CA LYS A 65 -9.33 2.17 16.70
C LYS A 65 -8.32 2.85 15.79
N GLU A 66 -7.75 3.96 16.24
CA GLU A 66 -6.57 4.57 15.65
C GLU A 66 -5.40 3.57 15.70
N LEU A 67 -5.42 2.64 14.75
CA LEU A 67 -4.30 1.83 14.34
C LEU A 67 -4.36 1.94 12.83
N LEU A 68 -3.32 2.53 12.25
CA LEU A 68 -3.13 2.66 10.81
C LEU A 68 -3.62 1.37 10.13
N ILE A 69 -4.51 1.52 9.16
CA ILE A 69 -5.02 0.38 8.40
C ILE A 69 -3.80 -0.39 7.86
N PRO A 70 -3.82 -1.74 7.91
CA PRO A 70 -2.77 -2.53 7.28
C PRO A 70 -2.71 -2.18 5.79
N ILE A 71 -1.68 -1.42 5.39
CA ILE A 71 -1.45 -1.06 4.00
C ILE A 71 -0.86 -2.28 3.31
N THR A 72 -1.57 -2.80 2.30
CA THR A 72 -1.02 -3.81 1.41
C THR A 72 -0.26 -3.11 0.30
N PHE A 73 0.93 -3.61 -0.01
CA PHE A 73 1.74 -3.15 -1.13
C PHE A 73 1.96 -4.30 -2.09
N ASN A 74 1.79 -4.04 -3.37
CA ASN A 74 2.27 -4.94 -4.40
C ASN A 74 3.80 -4.82 -4.53
N LEU A 75 4.39 -5.74 -5.30
CA LEU A 75 5.85 -5.80 -5.42
C LEU A 75 6.46 -4.54 -6.06
N GLU A 76 5.78 -3.96 -7.04
CA GLU A 76 6.23 -2.76 -7.73
C GLU A 76 6.25 -1.56 -6.79
N GLU A 77 5.21 -1.41 -5.97
CA GLU A 77 5.11 -0.38 -4.94
C GLU A 77 6.19 -0.53 -3.88
N ILE A 78 6.46 -1.76 -3.42
CA ILE A 78 7.56 -2.04 -2.50
C ILE A 78 8.92 -1.63 -3.11
N ASN A 79 9.16 -1.97 -4.37
CA ASN A 79 10.40 -1.59 -5.05
C ASN A 79 10.51 -0.07 -5.21
N ALA A 80 9.41 0.63 -5.52
CA ALA A 80 9.37 2.07 -5.63
C ALA A 80 9.71 2.76 -4.30
N ILE A 81 9.16 2.24 -3.18
CA ILE A 81 9.46 2.75 -1.83
C ILE A 81 10.95 2.57 -1.51
N PHE A 82 11.52 1.39 -1.76
CA PHE A 82 12.95 1.17 -1.51
C PHE A 82 13.84 2.02 -2.40
N PHE A 83 13.47 2.20 -3.67
CA PHE A 83 14.20 3.08 -4.58
C PHE A 83 14.20 4.52 -4.05
N ALA A 84 13.05 5.05 -3.63
CA ALA A 84 12.95 6.39 -3.06
C ALA A 84 13.75 6.54 -1.77
N LEU A 85 13.64 5.60 -0.83
CA LEU A 85 14.41 5.61 0.42
C LEU A 85 15.93 5.57 0.17
N ASN A 86 16.37 4.76 -0.79
CA ASN A 86 17.77 4.71 -1.19
C ASN A 86 18.22 6.02 -1.85
N ALA A 87 17.42 6.61 -2.73
CA ALA A 87 17.73 7.90 -3.35
C ALA A 87 17.89 9.00 -2.28
N LEU A 88 17.08 8.98 -1.23
CA LEU A 88 17.16 9.92 -0.11
C LEU A 88 18.47 9.83 0.68
N THR A 89 19.22 8.72 0.59
CA THR A 89 20.55 8.61 1.24
C THR A 89 21.60 9.51 0.58
N SER A 90 21.37 9.96 -0.67
CA SER A 90 22.26 10.88 -1.39
C SER A 90 22.11 12.34 -0.97
N LEU A 91 21.06 12.68 -0.19
CA LEU A 91 20.91 14.02 0.36
C LEU A 91 21.97 14.26 1.44
N SER A 92 22.69 15.38 1.32
CA SER A 92 23.74 15.77 2.27
C SER A 92 23.21 16.04 3.68
N ALA A 93 21.99 16.55 3.81
CA ALA A 93 21.31 16.74 5.08
C ALA A 93 19.79 16.76 4.90
N THR A 94 19.08 16.19 5.88
CA THR A 94 17.62 16.19 5.98
C THR A 94 17.21 16.08 7.44
N PRO A 95 16.20 16.84 7.91
CA PRO A 95 15.71 16.73 9.29
C PRO A 95 15.12 15.34 9.60
N PHE A 96 14.88 14.52 8.59
CA PHE A 96 14.22 13.22 8.71
C PHE A 96 15.18 12.02 8.56
N ALA A 97 16.51 12.23 8.59
CA ALA A 97 17.48 11.16 8.37
C ALA A 97 17.25 9.93 9.28
N LYS A 98 16.95 10.16 10.56
CA LYS A 98 16.60 9.09 11.52
C LYS A 98 15.30 8.38 11.16
N SER A 99 14.28 9.14 10.77
CA SER A 99 12.98 8.62 10.38
C SER A 99 13.06 7.74 9.14
N TYR A 100 13.84 8.14 8.12
CA TYR A 100 14.04 7.33 6.92
C TYR A 100 14.69 5.98 7.23
N LYS A 101 15.73 5.97 8.08
CA LYS A 101 16.34 4.72 8.55
C LYS A 101 15.32 3.84 9.28
N HIS A 102 14.54 4.41 10.20
CA HIS A 102 13.52 3.65 10.92
C HIS A 102 12.43 3.09 10.02
N ILE A 103 12.02 3.81 8.98
CA ILE A 103 11.05 3.32 7.99
C ILE A 103 11.64 2.13 7.23
N TYR A 104 12.89 2.23 6.77
CA TYR A 104 13.58 1.14 6.09
C TYR A 104 13.64 -0.13 6.96
N ASP A 105 14.07 0.01 8.23
CA ASP A 105 14.18 -1.11 9.16
C ASP A 105 12.82 -1.77 9.43
N LYS A 106 11.75 -0.96 9.57
CA LYS A 106 10.38 -1.48 9.73
C LYS A 106 9.93 -2.26 8.50
N LEU A 107 10.15 -1.74 7.29
CA LEU A 107 9.76 -2.42 6.04
C LEU A 107 10.54 -3.73 5.85
N MET A 108 11.84 -3.74 6.17
CA MET A 108 12.66 -4.97 6.14
C MET A 108 12.15 -6.03 7.12
N ALA A 109 11.69 -5.62 8.30
CA ALA A 109 11.20 -6.53 9.33
C ALA A 109 9.79 -7.09 9.02
N THR A 110 8.95 -6.33 8.31
CA THR A 110 7.55 -6.71 8.06
C THR A 110 7.33 -7.48 6.76
N LEU A 111 8.25 -7.41 5.80
CA LEU A 111 8.07 -8.01 4.48
C LEU A 111 8.79 -9.36 4.39
N PRO A 112 8.08 -10.50 4.51
CA PRO A 112 8.70 -11.81 4.45
C PRO A 112 9.23 -12.03 3.02
N ASN A 113 10.52 -12.34 2.89
CA ASN A 113 11.24 -12.69 1.65
C ASN A 113 11.84 -11.58 0.77
N ILE A 114 11.90 -10.30 1.19
CA ILE A 114 12.64 -9.29 0.40
C ILE A 114 14.13 -9.62 0.28
N ASN A 115 14.69 -10.34 1.25
CA ASN A 115 16.07 -10.83 1.19
C ASN A 115 16.35 -11.68 -0.06
N LYS A 116 15.34 -12.37 -0.63
CA LYS A 116 15.48 -13.11 -1.89
C LYS A 116 15.41 -12.18 -3.12
N MET A 117 14.67 -11.07 -3.03
CA MET A 117 14.42 -10.15 -4.15
C MET A 117 15.51 -9.10 -4.35
N GLN A 118 16.18 -8.69 -3.26
CA GLN A 118 17.39 -7.85 -3.34
C GLN A 118 18.47 -8.49 -4.23
N SER A 119 18.60 -9.82 -4.21
CA SER A 119 19.57 -10.55 -5.04
C SER A 119 19.35 -10.42 -6.56
N GLN A 120 18.13 -10.03 -6.99
CA GLN A 120 17.79 -9.83 -8.40
C GLN A 120 17.89 -8.36 -8.83
N SER A 121 17.50 -7.40 -7.98
CA SER A 121 17.54 -5.97 -8.32
C SER A 121 18.96 -5.37 -8.37
N TYR A 122 19.89 -5.87 -7.54
CA TYR A 122 21.30 -5.44 -7.59
C TYR A 122 22.05 -5.91 -8.85
N LYS A 123 21.58 -6.96 -9.53
CA LYS A 123 22.16 -7.38 -10.82
C LYS A 123 21.83 -6.39 -11.95
N THR A 124 20.67 -5.74 -11.89
CA THR A 124 20.24 -4.78 -12.93
C THR A 124 20.94 -3.43 -12.80
N GLN A 125 21.19 -2.94 -11.57
CA GLN A 125 21.85 -1.64 -11.37
C GLN A 125 23.37 -1.67 -11.60
N SER A 126 24.06 -2.81 -11.35
CA SER A 126 25.50 -2.91 -11.67
C SER A 126 25.80 -2.88 -13.17
N THR A 127 24.82 -3.20 -14.03
CA THR A 127 24.99 -3.17 -15.49
C THR A 127 24.82 -1.76 -16.06
N ILE A 128 23.94 -0.94 -15.49
CA ILE A 128 23.64 0.41 -15.99
C ILE A 128 24.75 1.40 -15.57
N THR A 129 25.23 1.34 -14.33
CA THR A 129 26.28 2.25 -13.86
C THR A 129 27.64 1.96 -14.50
N ARG A 130 27.95 0.69 -14.82
CA ARG A 130 29.19 0.33 -15.52
C ARG A 130 29.19 0.75 -17.00
N ARG A 131 28.03 0.77 -17.68
CA ARG A 131 27.92 1.24 -19.07
C ARG A 131 28.01 2.76 -19.23
N LEU A 132 27.63 3.53 -18.21
CA LEU A 132 27.71 4.99 -18.24
C LEU A 132 29.13 5.50 -17.93
N LEU A 133 29.88 4.81 -17.06
CA LEU A 133 31.26 5.21 -16.71
C LEU A 133 32.34 4.73 -17.71
N SER A 134 32.04 3.76 -18.58
CA SER A 134 32.99 3.27 -19.60
C SER A 134 32.91 4.01 -20.95
N ARG A 135 31.99 4.98 -21.10
CA ARG A 135 31.92 5.86 -22.28
C ARG A 135 32.73 7.16 -22.18
N HIS A 136 33.32 7.46 -21.02
CA HIS A 136 34.07 8.71 -20.78
C HIS A 136 35.60 8.56 -20.74
N HIS A 137 36.16 7.40 -21.10
CA HIS A 137 37.62 7.18 -21.12
C HIS A 137 38.23 6.87 -22.51
N ASN A 138 37.53 7.19 -23.59
CA ASN A 138 38.10 7.18 -24.94
C ASN A 138 37.84 8.52 -25.62
N PHE A 139 38.57 9.56 -25.24
CA PHE A 139 39.01 10.68 -26.09
C PHE A 139 40.17 11.40 -25.38
#